data_AF-A0A4S0R3I9-F1
#
_entry.id   AF-A0A4S0R3I9-F1
#
_cell.length_a   1.000
_cell.length_b   1.000
_cell.length_c   1.000
_cell.angle_alpha   90.00
_cell.angle_beta   90.00
_cell.angle_gamma   90.00
#
_symmetry.space_group_name_H-M   'P 1'
#
loop_
_entity.id
_entity.type
_entity.pdbx_description
1 polymer ?
#
loop_
_entity_poly.entity_id
_entity_poly.type
_entity_poly.pdbx_seq_one_letter_code
_entity_poly.pdbx_strand_id
1 'polypeptide(L)'
;AAPGGDINADPDNPIDENGIYSTWPQGDRANKNNPYKYEEGTSMATPHVAGAAAVIRSAFPYMNARQTIETLLTTTTTKGFEDEQVFGQGLLNLGVAIEGPGEFRYAGVFDVDTKGYSS
;
A
#
# COMPACT_ATOMS: atom_id res chain seq x y z
N ALA A 1 -0.40 -6.37 4.37
CA ALA A 1 -0.31 -5.11 5.15
C ALA A 1 0.35 -4.01 4.33
N ALA A 2 0.02 -2.76 4.60
CA ALA A 2 0.69 -1.57 4.03
C ALA A 2 1.00 -0.60 5.19
N PRO A 3 1.96 0.33 5.03
CA PRO A 3 2.36 1.23 6.12
C PRO A 3 1.21 2.15 6.52
N GLY A 4 0.73 2.00 7.76
CA GLY A 4 -0.32 2.82 8.35
C GLY A 4 0.17 3.78 9.42
N GLY A 5 1.46 3.75 9.77
CA GLY A 5 2.02 4.50 10.89
C GLY A 5 1.83 3.78 12.23
N ASP A 6 2.61 4.20 13.22
CA ASP A 6 2.53 3.77 14.62
C ASP A 6 2.88 4.96 15.52
N ILE A 7 1.87 5.74 15.88
CA ILE A 7 2.03 6.90 16.73
C ILE A 7 2.02 6.47 18.20
N ASN A 8 3.21 6.19 18.70
CA ASN A 8 3.39 6.08 20.14
C ASN A 8 3.27 7.49 20.72
N ALA A 9 2.22 7.72 21.53
CA ALA A 9 2.06 8.97 22.27
C ALA A 9 3.21 9.12 23.27
N ASP A 10 4.34 9.64 22.81
CA ASP A 10 5.47 10.00 23.63
C ASP A 10 5.22 11.42 24.19
N PRO A 11 5.02 11.57 25.51
CA PRO A 11 4.82 12.88 26.11
C PRO A 11 6.04 13.81 25.95
N ASP A 12 7.23 13.26 25.70
CA ASP A 12 8.49 14.01 25.55
C ASP A 12 8.86 14.27 24.08
N ASN A 13 8.21 13.60 23.12
CA ASN A 13 8.40 13.81 21.69
C ASN A 13 7.07 14.19 20.99
N PRO A 14 6.79 15.49 20.81
CA PRO A 14 5.54 15.95 20.19
C PRO A 14 5.45 15.70 18.67
N ILE A 15 6.47 15.08 18.07
CA ILE A 15 6.44 14.55 16.70
C ILE A 15 6.61 13.03 16.77
N ASP A 16 5.50 12.32 16.61
CA ASP A 16 5.43 10.88 16.46
C ASP A 16 5.92 10.47 15.07
N GLU A 17 7.25 10.50 14.87
CA GLU A 17 7.93 10.27 13.58
C GLU A 17 7.62 8.93 12.91
N ASN A 18 7.03 8.00 13.66
CA ASN A 18 6.58 6.69 13.18
C ASN A 18 5.18 6.73 12.53
N GLY A 19 4.45 7.85 12.57
CA GLY A 19 3.18 8.07 11.87
C GLY A 19 3.35 8.33 10.37
N ILE A 20 2.23 8.36 9.63
CA ILE A 20 2.23 8.77 8.22
C ILE A 20 2.07 10.28 8.13
N TYR A 21 3.12 10.97 7.69
CA TYR A 21 3.09 12.41 7.44
C TYR A 21 2.38 12.72 6.13
N SER A 22 1.23 13.42 6.21
CA SER A 22 0.46 13.78 5.02
C SER A 22 -0.22 15.14 5.18
N THR A 23 -0.86 15.60 4.11
CA THR A 23 -1.53 16.90 4.06
C THR A 23 -2.67 16.99 5.07
N TRP A 24 -2.79 18.14 5.71
CA TRP A 24 -3.82 18.46 6.70
C TRP A 24 -4.51 19.79 6.36
N PRO A 25 -5.81 19.96 6.67
CA PRO A 25 -6.51 21.22 6.40
C PRO A 25 -5.81 22.44 6.99
N GLN A 26 -5.59 23.45 6.15
CA GLN A 26 -5.04 24.73 6.58
C GLN A 26 -6.03 25.45 7.52
N GLY A 27 -5.50 26.07 8.58
CA GLY A 27 -6.30 26.81 9.56
C GLY A 27 -6.71 26.01 10.78
N ASP A 28 -6.31 24.75 10.89
CA ASP A 28 -6.42 24.01 12.14
C ASP A 28 -5.45 24.55 13.19
N ARG A 29 -5.99 25.25 14.18
CA ARG A 29 -5.23 25.82 15.30
C ARG A 29 -4.69 24.75 16.23
N ALA A 30 -5.34 23.58 16.32
CA ALA A 30 -4.85 22.45 17.10
C ALA A 30 -3.56 21.88 16.47
N ASN A 31 -3.47 21.89 15.14
CA ASN A 31 -2.26 21.55 14.40
C ASN A 31 -1.33 22.76 14.15
N LYS A 32 -1.41 23.82 14.96
CA LYS A 32 -0.56 25.03 14.84
C LYS A 32 -0.54 25.66 13.43
N ASN A 33 -1.64 25.52 12.68
CA ASN A 33 -1.76 25.90 11.26
C ASN A 33 -0.74 25.23 10.32
N ASN A 34 -0.17 24.09 10.72
CA ASN A 34 0.68 23.28 9.84
C ASN A 34 -0.18 22.62 8.75
N PRO A 35 0.12 22.80 7.45
CA PRO A 35 -0.61 22.13 6.37
C PRO A 35 -0.30 20.64 6.24
N TYR A 36 0.45 20.08 7.19
CA TYR A 36 0.76 18.65 7.28
C TYR A 36 0.67 18.16 8.73
N LYS A 37 0.39 16.88 8.88
CA LYS A 37 0.28 16.21 10.17
C LYS A 37 0.67 14.74 10.05
N TYR A 38 1.22 14.19 11.11
CA TYR A 38 1.36 12.75 11.28
C TYR A 38 0.02 12.17 11.76
N GLU A 39 -0.39 11.06 11.17
CA GLU A 39 -1.57 10.29 11.55
C GLU A 39 -1.25 8.80 11.46
N GLU A 40 -2.02 7.98 12.16
CA GLU A 40 -1.91 6.52 12.07
C GLU A 40 -3.21 5.82 11.70
N GLY A 41 -3.06 4.55 11.33
CA GLY A 41 -4.15 3.59 11.25
C GLY A 41 -4.34 3.03 9.84
N THR A 42 -5.32 2.16 9.72
CA THR A 42 -5.66 1.51 8.43
C THR A 42 -6.13 2.52 7.39
N SER A 43 -6.69 3.67 7.82
CA SER A 43 -7.00 4.81 6.97
C SER A 43 -5.78 5.38 6.25
N MET A 44 -4.60 5.34 6.87
CA MET A 44 -3.33 5.81 6.30
C MET A 44 -2.63 4.71 5.49
N ALA A 45 -2.87 3.43 5.81
CA ALA A 45 -2.43 2.31 4.99
C ALA A 45 -3.20 2.19 3.65
N THR A 46 -4.50 2.50 3.67
CA THR A 46 -5.40 2.40 2.50
C THR A 46 -4.92 3.19 1.27
N PRO A 47 -4.54 4.48 1.36
CA PRO A 47 -4.06 5.24 0.21
C PRO A 47 -2.75 4.69 -0.37
N HIS A 48 -1.88 4.05 0.44
CA HIS A 48 -0.68 3.37 -0.08
C HIS A 48 -1.05 2.18 -0.96
N VAL A 49 -2.00 1.34 -0.54
CA VAL A 49 -2.50 0.21 -1.36
C VAL A 49 -3.19 0.72 -2.63
N ALA A 50 -4.01 1.76 -2.51
CA ALA A 50 -4.71 2.35 -3.66
C ALA A 50 -3.72 2.93 -4.69
N GLY A 51 -2.68 3.64 -4.23
CA GLY A 51 -1.61 4.15 -5.08
C GLY A 51 -0.84 3.04 -5.79
N ALA A 52 -0.45 1.99 -5.07
CA ALA A 52 0.23 0.83 -5.65
C ALA A 52 -0.63 0.14 -6.72
N ALA A 53 -1.93 -0.06 -6.46
CA ALA A 53 -2.86 -0.62 -7.42
C ALA A 53 -2.96 0.24 -8.70
N ALA A 54 -2.96 1.57 -8.56
CA ALA A 54 -2.98 2.49 -9.70
C ALA A 54 -1.70 2.40 -10.55
N VAL A 55 -0.53 2.28 -9.91
CA VAL A 55 0.76 2.09 -10.61
C VAL A 55 0.77 0.77 -11.37
N ILE A 56 0.36 -0.34 -10.74
CA ILE A 56 0.29 -1.66 -11.39
C ILE A 56 -0.65 -1.63 -12.59
N ARG A 57 -1.82 -0.99 -12.47
CA ARG A 57 -2.75 -0.85 -13.61
C ARG A 57 -2.22 0.05 -14.71
N SER A 58 -1.29 0.95 -14.40
CA SER A 58 -0.61 1.77 -15.40
C SER A 58 0.49 0.98 -16.12
N ALA A 59 1.24 0.13 -15.40
CA ALA A 59 2.24 -0.77 -15.98
C ALA A 59 1.61 -1.91 -16.80
N PHE A 60 0.48 -2.44 -16.33
CA PHE A 60 -0.26 -3.54 -16.95
C PHE A 60 -1.70 -3.12 -17.28
N PRO A 61 -1.92 -2.26 -18.29
CA PRO A 61 -3.24 -1.70 -18.61
C PRO A 61 -4.26 -2.74 -19.07
N TYR A 62 -3.79 -3.94 -19.43
CA TYR A 62 -4.60 -5.09 -19.81
C TYR A 62 -5.09 -5.92 -18.62
N MET A 63 -4.54 -5.71 -17.41
CA MET A 63 -5.01 -6.41 -16.21
C MET A 63 -6.37 -5.89 -15.75
N ASN A 64 -7.27 -6.81 -15.39
CA ASN A 64 -8.50 -6.49 -14.68
C ASN A 64 -8.23 -6.29 -13.17
N ALA A 65 -9.23 -5.79 -12.45
CA ALA A 65 -9.10 -5.50 -11.02
C ALA A 65 -8.67 -6.73 -10.18
N ARG A 66 -9.16 -7.93 -10.52
CA ARG A 66 -8.80 -9.15 -9.81
C ARG A 66 -7.33 -9.52 -10.04
N GLN A 67 -6.86 -9.42 -11.28
CA GLN A 67 -5.45 -9.64 -11.63
C GLN A 67 -4.51 -8.64 -10.94
N THR A 68 -4.93 -7.37 -10.83
CA THR A 68 -4.18 -6.36 -10.06
C THR A 68 -4.11 -6.72 -8.57
N ILE A 69 -5.23 -7.16 -7.98
CA ILE A 69 -5.26 -7.57 -6.56
C ILE A 69 -4.36 -8.78 -6.33
N GLU A 70 -4.43 -9.80 -7.19
CA GLU A 70 -3.55 -10.97 -7.08
C GLU A 70 -2.08 -10.59 -7.24
N THR A 71 -1.76 -9.68 -8.17
CA THR A 71 -0.40 -9.18 -8.34
C THR A 71 0.09 -8.52 -7.05
N LEU A 72 -0.72 -7.66 -6.42
CA LEU A 72 -0.39 -7.04 -5.14
C LEU A 72 -0.17 -8.07 -4.02
N LEU A 73 -1.03 -9.07 -3.93
CA LEU A 73 -1.03 -10.05 -2.85
C LEU A 73 0.14 -11.03 -2.96
N THR A 74 0.41 -11.52 -4.17
CA THR A 74 1.46 -12.52 -4.44
C THR A 74 2.87 -11.96 -4.46
N THR A 75 3.03 -10.64 -4.44
CA THR A 75 4.34 -9.96 -4.49
C THR A 75 4.72 -9.29 -3.17
N THR A 76 3.94 -9.53 -2.12
CA THR A 76 4.23 -9.02 -0.78
C THR A 76 5.54 -9.55 -0.21
N THR A 77 6.19 -8.76 0.65
CA THR A 77 7.35 -9.18 1.43
C THR A 77 6.88 -9.87 2.70
N THR A 78 7.20 -11.14 2.86
CA THR A 78 6.79 -11.96 4.01
C THR A 78 7.79 -11.94 5.15
N LYS A 79 9.09 -11.74 4.86
CA LYS A 79 10.15 -11.73 5.88
C LYS A 79 9.95 -10.57 6.86
N GLY A 80 9.73 -10.90 8.13
CA GLY A 80 9.38 -9.96 9.20
C GLY A 80 7.89 -9.59 9.26
N PHE A 81 7.05 -10.21 8.43
CA PHE A 81 5.60 -9.99 8.33
C PHE A 81 4.84 -11.32 8.19
N GLU A 82 5.33 -12.37 8.86
CA GLU A 82 4.86 -13.75 8.70
C GLU A 82 3.52 -14.03 9.41
N ASP A 83 3.13 -13.20 10.39
CA ASP A 83 1.85 -13.35 11.08
C ASP A 83 0.69 -13.00 10.16
N GLU A 84 0.07 -14.01 9.57
CA GLU A 84 -1.05 -13.86 8.64
C GLU A 84 -2.27 -13.18 9.28
N GLN A 85 -2.48 -13.34 10.60
CA GLN A 85 -3.60 -12.69 11.28
C GLN A 85 -3.42 -11.17 11.38
N VAL A 86 -2.18 -10.70 11.43
CA VAL A 86 -1.84 -9.29 11.53
C VAL A 86 -1.57 -8.68 10.16
N PHE A 87 -0.81 -9.38 9.31
CA PHE A 87 -0.27 -8.84 8.07
C PHE A 87 -0.93 -9.38 6.80
N GLY A 88 -1.80 -10.40 6.93
CA GLY A 88 -2.36 -11.13 5.79
C GLY A 88 -1.24 -11.81 5.01
N GLN A 89 -1.08 -11.46 3.74
CA GLN A 89 -0.04 -12.09 2.90
C GLN A 89 1.37 -11.53 3.09
N GLY A 90 1.55 -10.47 3.88
CA GLY A 90 2.83 -9.81 4.11
C GLY A 90 2.80 -8.32 3.79
N LEU A 91 3.95 -7.64 3.82
CA LEU A 91 4.06 -6.20 3.55
C LEU A 91 3.97 -5.90 2.05
N LEU A 92 3.18 -4.88 1.68
CA LEU A 92 3.10 -4.33 0.33
C LEU A 92 4.49 -4.04 -0.24
N ASN A 93 4.81 -4.63 -1.40
CA ASN A 93 6.06 -4.39 -2.09
C ASN A 93 5.78 -4.05 -3.56
N LEU A 94 5.67 -2.75 -3.84
CA LEU A 94 5.42 -2.25 -5.19
C LEU A 94 6.59 -2.53 -6.13
N GLY A 95 7.83 -2.58 -5.63
CA GLY A 95 9.02 -2.83 -6.44
C GLY A 95 8.99 -4.19 -7.12
N VAL A 96 8.53 -5.22 -6.42
CA VAL A 96 8.31 -6.55 -7.02
C VAL A 96 7.03 -6.57 -7.84
N ALA A 97 5.96 -5.92 -7.37
CA ALA A 97 4.66 -5.94 -8.04
C ALA A 97 4.66 -5.36 -9.47
N ILE A 98 5.54 -4.40 -9.78
CA ILE A 98 5.65 -3.83 -11.12
C ILE A 98 6.34 -4.77 -12.12
N GLU A 99 7.01 -5.82 -11.64
CA GLU A 99 7.61 -6.84 -12.51
C GLU A 99 6.59 -7.91 -12.93
N GLY A 100 5.40 -7.89 -12.33
CA GLY A 100 4.30 -8.80 -12.63
C GLY A 100 3.87 -9.63 -11.42
N PRO A 101 2.93 -10.58 -11.61
CA PRO A 101 2.43 -11.42 -10.53
C PRO A 101 3.51 -12.37 -10.02
N GLY A 102 3.66 -12.48 -8.70
CA GLY A 102 4.64 -13.35 -8.07
C GLY A 102 4.28 -14.83 -8.18
N GLU A 103 2.97 -15.14 -8.20
CA GLU A 103 2.46 -16.50 -8.30
C GLU A 103 1.09 -16.55 -9.00
N PHE A 104 0.81 -17.64 -9.71
CA PHE A 104 -0.47 -17.89 -10.39
C PHE A 104 -1.36 -18.83 -9.58
N ARG A 105 -1.93 -18.33 -8.47
CA ARG A 105 -2.58 -19.16 -7.44
C ARG A 105 -3.98 -19.66 -7.81
N TYR A 106 -4.69 -18.96 -8.68
CA TYR A 106 -6.09 -19.26 -9.01
C TYR A 106 -6.27 -19.57 -10.49
N ALA A 107 -6.76 -20.77 -10.79
CA ALA A 107 -7.11 -21.17 -12.14
C ALA A 107 -8.12 -20.18 -12.77
N GLY A 108 -7.81 -19.68 -13.96
CA GLY A 108 -8.64 -18.74 -14.71
C GLY A 108 -8.52 -17.26 -14.29
N VAL A 109 -7.70 -16.92 -13.29
CA VAL A 109 -7.46 -15.50 -12.95
C VAL A 109 -6.45 -14.86 -13.90
N PHE A 110 -5.45 -15.60 -14.35
CA PHE A 110 -4.38 -15.10 -15.22
C PHE A 110 -4.47 -15.58 -16.67
N ASP A 111 -5.70 -15.74 -17.18
CA ASP A 111 -5.94 -15.77 -18.62
C ASP A 111 -5.97 -14.31 -19.13
N VAL A 112 -4.79 -13.78 -19.48
CA VAL A 112 -4.61 -12.36 -19.80
C VAL A 112 -4.30 -12.19 -21.28
N ASP A 113 -5.17 -11.50 -22.00
CA ASP A 113 -4.87 -10.99 -23.34
C ASP A 113 -4.12 -9.67 -23.19
N THR A 114 -2.84 -9.65 -23.57
CA THR A 114 -2.00 -8.45 -23.51
C THR A 114 -2.46 -7.36 -24.48
N LYS A 115 -3.39 -7.66 -25.40
CA LYS A 115 -3.92 -6.72 -26.41
C LYS A 115 -2.83 -6.00 -27.21
N GLY A 116 -1.63 -6.56 -27.28
CA GLY A 116 -0.46 -5.98 -27.94
C GLY A 116 0.37 -5.00 -27.09
N TYR A 117 0.09 -4.83 -25.80
CA TYR A 117 0.93 -4.06 -24.88
C TYR A 117 2.16 -4.88 -24.44
N SER A 118 3.32 -4.22 -24.35
CA SER A 118 4.51 -4.74 -23.66
C SER A 118 4.64 -4.11 -22.28
N SER A 119 4.95 -4.91 -21.27
CA SER A 119 5.41 -4.47 -19.95
C SER A 119 6.88 -4.10 -19.97
#